data_AF-A0A959P555-F1
#
_entry.id   AF-A0A959P555-F1
#
_cell.length_a   1.000
_cell.length_b   1.000
_cell.length_c   1.000
_cell.angle_alpha   90.00
_cell.angle_beta   90.00
_cell.angle_gamma   90.00
#
_symmetry.space_group_name_H-M   'P 1'
#
loop_
_entity.id
_entity.type
_entity.pdbx_description
1 polymer ?
#
loop_
_entity_poly.entity_id
_entity_poly.type
_entity_poly.pdbx_seq_one_letter_code
_entity_poly.pdbx_strand_id
1 'polypeptide(L)'
;MDFNIDDIINDIKEKSYWDECEKSYNECLIKYKIPNNTLNNYDECCNLINDFMTDIFVKEIKEDFDADSRHVFGNVGRDHLRRYYGENLLQTVYDQMLTGTNGGVYGVLKKLVQIMTEDTSTLVIKSKIGDYIRDLDLKDKIILSEEYIDKYSKYLPNMLKDTPVLVAIKLDEVILEHIKIEIKIRDSIA
;
A
#
# COMPACT_ATOMS: atom_id res chain seq x y z
N MET A 1 6.23 -30.22 8.40
CA MET A 1 6.75 -29.38 7.31
C MET A 1 7.71 -28.45 8.01
N ASP A 2 8.99 -28.51 7.68
CA ASP A 2 9.96 -27.62 8.31
C ASP A 2 9.76 -26.24 7.70
N PHE A 3 9.09 -25.36 8.44
CA PHE A 3 8.93 -23.97 8.03
C PHE A 3 10.21 -23.22 8.36
N ASN A 4 10.80 -22.56 7.37
CA ASN A 4 11.94 -21.68 7.52
C ASN A 4 11.50 -20.25 7.21
N ILE A 5 11.88 -19.31 8.06
CA ILE A 5 11.52 -17.90 7.92
C ILE A 5 11.98 -17.28 6.59
N ASP A 6 13.13 -17.72 6.06
CA ASP A 6 13.69 -17.24 4.79
C ASP A 6 12.82 -17.66 3.62
N ASP A 7 12.23 -18.85 3.66
CA ASP A 7 11.37 -19.35 2.59
C ASP A 7 10.10 -18.49 2.48
N ILE A 8 9.53 -18.09 3.63
CA ILE A 8 8.36 -17.19 3.69
C ILE A 8 8.72 -15.82 3.13
N ILE A 9 9.82 -15.23 3.60
CA ILE A 9 10.25 -13.88 3.18
C ILE A 9 10.61 -13.87 1.69
N ASN A 10 11.36 -14.86 1.22
CA ASN A 10 11.81 -14.94 -0.17
C ASN A 10 10.65 -15.21 -1.13
N ASP A 11 9.71 -16.13 -0.82
CA ASP A 11 8.54 -16.36 -1.67
C ASP A 11 7.70 -15.10 -1.86
N ILE A 12 7.51 -14.33 -0.79
CA ILE A 12 6.74 -13.08 -0.87
C ILE A 12 7.49 -12.03 -1.70
N LYS A 13 8.82 -11.92 -1.53
CA LYS A 13 9.65 -10.96 -2.27
C LYS A 13 9.76 -11.30 -3.75
N GLU A 14 9.94 -12.57 -4.10
CA GLU A 14 10.08 -13.02 -5.49
C GLU A 14 8.85 -12.70 -6.34
N LYS A 15 7.67 -12.74 -5.72
CA LYS A 15 6.41 -12.44 -6.41
C LYS A 15 6.19 -10.95 -6.68
N SER A 16 7.07 -10.09 -6.16
CA SER A 16 7.11 -8.65 -6.40
C SER A 16 5.74 -7.95 -6.40
N TYR A 17 4.86 -8.32 -5.45
CA TYR A 17 3.49 -7.80 -5.39
C TYR A 17 3.43 -6.27 -5.38
N TRP A 18 4.44 -5.63 -4.80
CA TRP A 18 4.59 -4.18 -4.84
C TRP A 18 4.77 -3.66 -6.26
N ASP A 19 5.73 -4.20 -7.01
CA ASP A 19 6.03 -3.78 -8.38
C ASP A 19 4.87 -4.08 -9.32
N GLU A 20 4.16 -5.20 -9.11
CA GLU A 20 2.95 -5.53 -9.87
C GLU A 20 1.82 -4.51 -9.63
N CYS A 21 1.54 -4.18 -8.37
CA CYS A 21 0.55 -3.16 -8.01
C CYS A 21 0.96 -1.78 -8.57
N GLU A 22 2.22 -1.41 -8.37
CA GLU A 22 2.75 -0.13 -8.85
C GLU A 22 2.63 -0.01 -10.36
N LYS A 23 3.03 -1.05 -11.09
CA LYS A 23 2.91 -1.09 -12.54
C LYS A 23 1.46 -0.94 -12.96
N SER A 24 0.53 -1.68 -12.36
CA SER A 24 -0.87 -1.63 -12.76
C SER A 24 -1.48 -0.23 -12.56
N TYR A 25 -1.26 0.38 -11.39
CA TYR A 25 -1.77 1.70 -11.09
C TYR A 25 -1.07 2.82 -11.87
N ASN A 26 0.24 2.72 -12.12
CA ASN A 26 0.94 3.66 -13.00
C ASN A 26 0.44 3.58 -14.44
N GLU A 27 0.11 2.39 -14.95
CA GLU A 27 -0.53 2.26 -16.25
C GLU A 27 -1.91 2.95 -16.29
N CYS A 28 -2.68 2.92 -15.20
CA CYS A 28 -3.92 3.68 -15.09
C CYS A 28 -3.65 5.18 -15.17
N LEU A 29 -2.68 5.69 -14.41
CA LEU A 29 -2.29 7.10 -14.42
C LEU A 29 -1.83 7.57 -15.80
N ILE A 30 -1.02 6.78 -16.49
CA ILE A 30 -0.50 7.10 -17.83
C ILE A 30 -1.63 7.16 -18.86
N LYS A 31 -2.62 6.26 -18.77
CA LYS A 31 -3.75 6.18 -19.70
C LYS A 31 -4.84 7.20 -19.38
N TYR A 32 -4.91 7.67 -18.14
CA TYR A 32 -5.93 8.61 -17.70
C TYR A 32 -5.76 9.97 -18.40
N LYS A 33 -6.81 10.42 -19.08
CA LYS A 33 -6.81 11.70 -19.79
C LYS A 33 -7.07 12.84 -18.82
N ILE A 34 -5.99 13.42 -18.31
CA ILE A 34 -6.08 14.61 -17.45
C ILE A 34 -6.58 15.79 -18.31
N PRO A 35 -7.77 16.35 -18.04
CA PRO A 35 -8.38 17.35 -18.90
C PRO A 35 -7.61 18.67 -18.88
N ASN A 36 -7.12 19.08 -17.71
CA ASN A 36 -6.33 20.29 -17.50
C ASN A 36 -5.31 20.07 -16.38
N ASN A 37 -4.18 20.76 -16.44
CA ASN A 37 -3.16 20.71 -15.37
C ASN A 37 -3.62 21.42 -14.09
N THR A 38 -4.58 22.33 -14.20
CA THR A 38 -5.21 23.07 -13.10
C THR A 38 -6.72 23.01 -13.19
N LEU A 39 -7.41 23.10 -12.06
CA LEU A 39 -8.88 23.08 -11.96
C LEU A 39 -9.40 24.39 -11.37
N ASN A 40 -10.63 24.78 -11.69
CA ASN A 40 -11.16 26.11 -11.36
C ASN A 40 -11.91 26.17 -10.03
N ASN A 41 -12.41 25.03 -9.56
CA ASN A 41 -13.27 24.96 -8.39
C ASN A 41 -13.20 23.58 -7.72
N TYR A 42 -13.70 23.52 -6.49
CA TYR A 42 -13.63 22.34 -5.64
C TYR A 42 -14.41 21.15 -6.21
N ASP A 43 -15.53 21.41 -6.90
CA ASP A 43 -16.37 20.37 -7.50
C ASP A 43 -15.64 19.69 -8.66
N GLU A 44 -14.90 20.43 -9.49
CA GLU A 44 -14.02 19.87 -10.52
C GLU A 44 -12.96 18.94 -9.91
N CYS A 45 -12.35 19.32 -8.78
CA CYS A 45 -11.38 18.47 -8.08
C CYS A 45 -12.03 17.17 -7.57
N CYS A 46 -13.21 17.27 -6.95
CA CYS A 46 -13.92 16.10 -6.45
C CYS A 46 -14.33 15.16 -7.59
N ASN A 47 -14.86 15.70 -8.69
CA ASN A 47 -15.26 14.93 -9.85
C ASN A 47 -14.07 14.23 -10.49
N LEU A 48 -12.94 14.92 -10.64
CA LEU A 48 -11.72 14.33 -11.20
C LEU A 48 -11.19 13.17 -10.34
N ILE A 49 -11.23 13.30 -9.01
CA ILE A 49 -10.86 12.19 -8.11
C ILE A 49 -11.86 11.03 -8.25
N ASN A 50 -13.16 11.30 -8.28
CA ASN A 50 -14.19 10.27 -8.46
C ASN A 50 -13.97 9.50 -9.77
N ASP A 51 -13.73 10.22 -10.88
CA ASP A 51 -13.52 9.64 -12.20
C ASP A 51 -12.25 8.80 -12.24
N PHE A 52 -11.14 9.34 -11.73
CA PHE A 52 -9.88 8.62 -11.69
C PHE A 52 -9.96 7.34 -10.86
N MET A 53 -10.58 7.40 -9.68
CA MET A 53 -10.77 6.22 -8.82
C MET A 53 -11.66 5.19 -9.49
N THR A 54 -12.72 5.62 -10.17
CA THR A 54 -13.61 4.72 -10.91
C THR A 54 -12.86 4.02 -12.04
N ASP A 55 -12.05 4.76 -12.82
CA ASP A 55 -11.22 4.19 -13.89
C ASP A 55 -10.24 3.13 -13.36
N ILE A 56 -9.65 3.36 -12.19
CA ILE A 56 -8.80 2.36 -11.54
C ILE A 56 -9.61 1.12 -11.16
N PHE A 57 -10.71 1.27 -10.42
CA PHE A 57 -11.46 0.12 -9.90
C PHE A 57 -12.14 -0.70 -10.99
N VAL A 58 -12.70 -0.06 -12.02
CA VAL A 58 -13.28 -0.74 -13.19
C VAL A 58 -12.23 -1.60 -13.89
N LYS A 59 -10.99 -1.08 -14.04
CA LYS A 59 -9.90 -1.81 -14.70
C LYS A 59 -9.38 -2.98 -13.85
N GLU A 60 -9.24 -2.78 -12.54
CA GLU A 60 -8.71 -3.80 -11.62
C GLU A 60 -9.71 -4.91 -11.31
N ILE A 61 -10.97 -4.56 -10.99
CA ILE A 61 -11.97 -5.51 -10.52
C ILE A 61 -12.69 -6.20 -11.70
N LYS A 62 -12.68 -5.61 -12.90
CA LYS A 62 -13.35 -6.14 -14.10
C LYS A 62 -14.83 -6.49 -13.88
N GLU A 63 -15.48 -5.76 -12.99
CA GLU A 63 -16.92 -5.86 -12.73
C GLU A 63 -17.62 -4.58 -13.22
N ASP A 64 -18.88 -4.74 -13.64
CA ASP A 64 -19.73 -3.62 -14.02
C ASP A 64 -20.20 -2.91 -12.75
N PHE A 65 -19.76 -1.66 -12.58
CA PHE A 65 -20.16 -0.80 -11.47
C PHE A 65 -21.24 0.18 -11.91
N ASP A 66 -22.19 0.45 -11.02
CA ASP A 66 -23.24 1.45 -11.24
C ASP A 66 -22.76 2.89 -10.94
N ALA A 67 -23.61 3.87 -11.20
CA ALA A 67 -23.30 5.28 -10.94
C ALA A 67 -23.08 5.59 -9.44
N ASP A 68 -23.68 4.82 -8.53
CA ASP A 68 -23.51 5.00 -7.08
C ASP A 68 -22.08 4.59 -6.65
N SER A 69 -21.50 3.61 -7.33
CA SER A 69 -20.12 3.15 -7.09
C SER A 69 -19.09 4.25 -7.34
N ARG A 70 -19.33 5.18 -8.28
CA ARG A 70 -18.43 6.32 -8.56
C ARG A 70 -18.21 7.20 -7.34
N HIS A 71 -19.28 7.50 -6.59
CA HIS A 71 -19.18 8.29 -5.37
C HIS A 71 -18.46 7.54 -4.26
N VAL A 72 -18.70 6.24 -4.14
CA VAL A 72 -18.02 5.37 -3.17
C VAL A 72 -16.52 5.33 -3.44
N PHE A 73 -16.09 5.05 -4.68
CA PHE A 73 -14.69 5.03 -5.06
C PHE A 73 -14.02 6.39 -4.91
N GLY A 74 -14.73 7.45 -5.24
CA GLY A 74 -14.29 8.82 -4.98
C GLY A 74 -14.04 9.10 -3.50
N ASN A 75 -14.91 8.63 -2.61
CA ASN A 75 -14.72 8.75 -1.16
C ASN A 75 -13.48 7.98 -0.70
N VAL A 76 -13.28 6.76 -1.20
CA VAL A 76 -12.06 5.97 -0.93
C VAL A 76 -10.81 6.74 -1.34
N GLY A 77 -10.80 7.34 -2.54
CA GLY A 77 -9.67 8.17 -3.00
C GLY A 77 -9.41 9.38 -2.11
N ARG A 78 -10.47 10.08 -1.68
CA ARG A 78 -10.33 11.18 -0.72
C ARG A 78 -9.83 10.71 0.64
N ASP A 79 -10.28 9.56 1.13
CA ASP A 79 -9.83 9.00 2.40
C ASP A 79 -8.35 8.58 2.34
N HIS A 80 -7.88 8.03 1.22
CA HIS A 80 -6.46 7.79 0.97
C HIS A 80 -5.65 9.08 1.05
N LEU A 81 -6.08 10.13 0.33
CA LEU A 81 -5.40 11.41 0.39
C LEU A 81 -5.44 12.00 1.82
N ARG A 82 -6.56 11.85 2.55
CA ARG A 82 -6.71 12.35 3.94
C ARG A 82 -5.64 11.79 4.86
N ARG A 83 -5.38 10.49 4.75
CA ARG A 83 -4.33 9.83 5.55
C ARG A 83 -2.94 10.40 5.31
N TYR A 84 -2.67 10.90 4.10
CA TYR A 84 -1.36 11.45 3.75
C TYR A 84 -1.21 12.95 4.07
N TYR A 85 -2.23 13.76 3.76
CA TYR A 85 -2.17 15.23 3.95
C TYR A 85 -2.71 15.71 5.31
N GLY A 86 -3.30 14.81 6.11
CA GLY A 86 -3.87 15.13 7.42
C GLY A 86 -5.21 15.87 7.34
N GLU A 87 -5.60 16.53 8.43
CA GLU A 87 -6.92 17.18 8.56
C GLU A 87 -7.14 18.34 7.57
N ASN A 88 -6.06 18.99 7.12
CA ASN A 88 -6.09 20.07 6.13
C ASN A 88 -6.11 19.58 4.67
N LEU A 89 -6.45 18.30 4.47
CA LEU A 89 -6.46 17.60 3.19
C LEU A 89 -7.07 18.42 2.07
N LEU A 90 -8.35 18.76 2.24
CA LEU A 90 -9.17 19.23 1.14
C LEU A 90 -8.64 20.56 0.64
N GLN A 91 -8.19 21.42 1.56
CA GLN A 91 -7.54 22.67 1.20
C GLN A 91 -6.20 22.44 0.50
N THR A 92 -5.33 21.58 1.04
CA THR A 92 -3.99 21.37 0.48
C THR A 92 -4.01 20.73 -0.91
N VAL A 93 -4.81 19.67 -1.07
CA VAL A 93 -4.98 18.99 -2.37
C VAL A 93 -5.65 19.92 -3.36
N TYR A 94 -6.70 20.64 -2.93
CA TYR A 94 -7.36 21.62 -3.77
C TYR A 94 -6.41 22.72 -4.23
N ASP A 95 -5.63 23.31 -3.32
CA ASP A 95 -4.68 24.36 -3.63
C ASP A 95 -3.60 23.87 -4.61
N GLN A 96 -3.11 22.63 -4.46
CA GLN A 96 -2.18 22.03 -5.42
C GLN A 96 -2.82 21.90 -6.81
N MET A 97 -4.01 21.33 -6.90
CA MET A 97 -4.75 21.19 -8.16
C MET A 97 -5.15 22.53 -8.77
N LEU A 98 -5.45 23.55 -7.97
CA LEU A 98 -5.85 24.88 -8.43
C LEU A 98 -4.64 25.68 -8.94
N THR A 99 -3.55 25.68 -8.17
CA THR A 99 -2.37 26.53 -8.44
C THR A 99 -1.36 25.87 -9.37
N GLY A 100 -1.44 24.54 -9.54
CA GLY A 100 -0.43 23.77 -10.28
C GLY A 100 0.85 23.52 -9.49
N THR A 101 0.92 23.91 -8.22
CA THR A 101 2.08 23.65 -7.35
C THR A 101 2.27 22.15 -7.14
N ASN A 102 3.52 21.71 -6.93
CA ASN A 102 3.89 20.30 -6.73
C ASN A 102 3.39 19.36 -7.85
N GLY A 103 3.32 19.85 -9.09
CA GLY A 103 2.87 19.07 -10.25
C GLY A 103 1.36 19.11 -10.49
N GLY A 104 0.62 19.94 -9.77
CA GLY A 104 -0.79 20.20 -10.03
C GLY A 104 -1.66 18.94 -9.94
N VAL A 105 -2.61 18.82 -10.87
CA VAL A 105 -3.50 17.66 -10.96
C VAL A 105 -2.71 16.35 -11.08
N TYR A 106 -1.70 16.30 -11.95
CA TYR A 106 -0.89 15.10 -12.13
C TYR A 106 -0.13 14.72 -10.85
N GLY A 107 0.42 15.71 -10.13
CA GLY A 107 1.11 15.50 -8.87
C GLY A 107 0.22 14.83 -7.82
N VAL A 108 -1.03 15.29 -7.68
CA VAL A 108 -1.97 14.67 -6.75
C VAL A 108 -2.40 13.28 -7.20
N LEU A 109 -2.71 13.07 -8.48
CA LEU A 109 -3.09 11.74 -8.98
C LEU A 109 -1.94 10.72 -8.83
N LYS A 110 -0.70 11.16 -9.09
CA LYS A 110 0.50 10.35 -8.84
C LYS A 110 0.63 9.99 -7.37
N LYS A 111 0.39 10.94 -6.46
CA LYS A 111 0.42 10.69 -5.02
C LYS A 111 -0.65 9.69 -4.59
N LEU A 112 -1.86 9.81 -5.15
CA LEU A 112 -2.95 8.88 -4.92
C LEU A 112 -2.59 7.46 -5.37
N VAL A 113 -2.02 7.30 -6.56
CA VAL A 113 -1.50 6.02 -7.05
C VAL A 113 -0.47 5.43 -6.10
N GLN A 114 0.49 6.21 -5.62
CA GLN A 114 1.49 5.73 -4.65
C GLN A 114 0.84 5.19 -3.37
N ILE A 115 -0.16 5.88 -2.83
CA ILE A 115 -0.88 5.46 -1.62
C ILE A 115 -1.64 4.16 -1.90
N MET A 116 -2.34 4.06 -3.05
CA MET A 116 -3.06 2.86 -3.43
C MET A 116 -2.14 1.66 -3.64
N THR A 117 -0.98 1.86 -4.27
CA THR A 117 0.07 0.84 -4.39
C THR A 117 0.48 0.32 -3.02
N GLU A 118 0.79 1.22 -2.08
CA GLU A 118 1.22 0.84 -0.72
C GLU A 118 0.14 0.06 0.02
N ASP A 119 -1.11 0.55 0.02
CA ASP A 119 -2.21 -0.10 0.72
C ASP A 119 -2.55 -1.48 0.11
N THR A 120 -2.64 -1.56 -1.22
CA THR A 120 -3.02 -2.79 -1.92
C THR A 120 -1.94 -3.85 -1.78
N SER A 121 -0.69 -3.50 -2.04
CA SER A 121 0.43 -4.44 -1.89
C SER A 121 0.59 -4.89 -0.43
N THR A 122 0.43 -3.99 0.54
CA THR A 122 0.43 -4.34 1.98
C THR A 122 -0.67 -5.34 2.30
N LEU A 123 -1.88 -5.16 1.77
CA LEU A 123 -2.99 -6.09 2.00
C LEU A 123 -2.71 -7.46 1.40
N VAL A 124 -2.19 -7.51 0.16
CA VAL A 124 -1.83 -8.77 -0.52
C VAL A 124 -0.73 -9.49 0.25
N ILE A 125 0.36 -8.78 0.58
CA ILE A 125 1.47 -9.33 1.37
C ILE A 125 0.98 -9.86 2.71
N LYS A 126 0.16 -9.08 3.44
CA LYS A 126 -0.41 -9.50 4.72
C LYS A 126 -1.27 -10.76 4.56
N SER A 127 -2.08 -10.85 3.51
CA SER A 127 -2.86 -12.06 3.23
C SER A 127 -1.96 -13.27 3.02
N LYS A 128 -0.87 -13.13 2.26
CA LYS A 128 0.08 -14.22 2.00
C LYS A 128 0.82 -14.66 3.25
N ILE A 129 1.30 -13.72 4.05
CA ILE A 129 1.87 -14.02 5.37
C ILE A 129 0.85 -14.76 6.24
N GLY A 130 -0.40 -14.31 6.22
CA GLY A 130 -1.50 -14.96 6.91
C GLY A 130 -1.69 -16.41 6.47
N ASP A 131 -1.61 -16.70 5.17
CA ASP A 131 -1.74 -18.07 4.66
C ASP A 131 -0.60 -18.99 5.15
N TYR A 132 0.63 -18.48 5.30
CA TYR A 132 1.74 -19.24 5.90
C TYR A 132 1.56 -19.49 7.39
N ILE A 133 1.13 -18.46 8.14
CA ILE A 133 1.11 -18.48 9.61
C ILE A 133 -0.15 -19.11 10.18
N ARG A 134 -1.26 -19.13 9.42
CA ARG A 134 -2.58 -19.59 9.89
C ARG A 134 -2.55 -21.02 10.41
N ASP A 135 -1.79 -21.89 9.76
CA ASP A 135 -1.75 -23.32 10.06
C ASP A 135 -0.69 -23.69 11.12
N LEU A 136 0.08 -22.71 11.60
CA LEU A 136 1.09 -22.92 12.64
C LEU A 136 0.47 -22.85 14.03
N ASP A 137 0.83 -23.80 14.88
CA ASP A 137 0.52 -23.70 16.30
C ASP A 137 1.47 -22.70 17.01
N LEU A 138 1.22 -22.44 18.30
CA LEU A 138 2.05 -21.50 19.06
C LEU A 138 3.51 -21.96 19.17
N LYS A 139 3.76 -23.27 19.26
CA LYS A 139 5.10 -23.81 19.41
C LYS A 139 5.90 -23.60 18.12
N ASP A 140 5.30 -23.86 16.97
CA ASP A 140 5.92 -23.64 15.67
C ASP A 140 6.19 -22.14 15.42
N LYS A 141 5.26 -21.27 15.84
CA LYS A 141 5.48 -19.81 15.77
C LYS A 141 6.64 -19.35 16.65
N ILE A 142 6.83 -19.94 17.83
CA ILE A 142 7.98 -19.63 18.70
C ILE A 142 9.28 -20.04 18.03
N ILE A 143 9.34 -21.23 17.43
CA ILE A 143 10.54 -21.71 16.71
C ILE A 143 10.89 -20.76 15.55
N LEU A 144 9.91 -20.39 14.71
CA LEU A 144 10.12 -19.41 13.64
C LEU A 144 10.54 -18.04 14.18
N SER A 145 10.04 -17.65 15.35
CA SER A 145 10.40 -16.37 15.98
C SER A 145 11.83 -16.36 16.51
N GLU A 146 12.30 -17.48 17.06
CA GLU A 146 13.70 -17.66 17.47
C GLU A 146 14.62 -17.56 16.24
N GLU A 147 14.26 -18.25 15.15
CA GLU A 147 14.99 -18.16 13.87
C GLU A 147 14.99 -16.73 13.31
N TYR A 148 13.84 -16.06 13.32
CA TYR A 148 13.72 -14.67 12.87
C TYR A 148 14.61 -13.76 13.72
N ILE A 149 14.59 -13.88 15.04
CA ILE A 149 15.42 -13.05 15.93
C ILE A 149 16.89 -13.25 15.61
N ASP A 150 17.34 -14.49 15.46
CA ASP A 150 18.74 -14.82 15.16
C ASP A 150 19.22 -14.15 13.85
N LYS A 151 18.43 -14.27 12.79
CA LYS A 151 18.79 -13.76 11.45
C LYS A 151 18.51 -12.26 11.26
N TYR A 152 17.44 -11.76 11.87
CA TYR A 152 16.79 -10.50 11.50
C TYR A 152 16.52 -9.56 12.68
N SER A 153 17.17 -9.77 13.83
CA SER A 153 17.06 -8.88 15.00
C SER A 153 17.26 -7.40 14.69
N LYS A 154 18.06 -7.03 13.68
CA LYS A 154 18.28 -5.63 13.27
C LYS A 154 17.00 -4.89 12.84
N TYR A 155 15.97 -5.61 12.38
CA TYR A 155 14.68 -5.03 12.00
C TYR A 155 13.70 -4.93 13.19
N LEU A 156 14.03 -5.53 14.34
CA LEU A 156 13.18 -5.50 15.52
C LEU A 156 13.46 -4.29 16.41
N PRO A 157 12.40 -3.71 17.02
CA PRO A 157 12.55 -2.86 18.20
C PRO A 157 13.31 -3.61 19.30
N ASN A 158 14.15 -2.90 20.07
CA ASN A 158 14.96 -3.50 21.14
C ASN A 158 14.13 -4.34 22.13
N MET A 159 12.88 -3.93 22.41
CA MET A 159 11.96 -4.64 23.31
C MET A 159 11.54 -6.04 22.83
N LEU A 160 11.73 -6.38 21.55
CA LEU A 160 11.34 -7.68 20.99
C LEU A 160 12.52 -8.62 20.76
N LYS A 161 13.77 -8.12 20.81
CA LYS A 161 14.97 -8.87 20.41
C LYS A 161 15.25 -10.11 21.26
N ASP A 162 14.85 -10.10 22.54
CA ASP A 162 15.11 -11.19 23.47
C ASP A 162 13.83 -11.92 23.89
N THR A 163 12.73 -11.77 23.12
CA THR A 163 11.43 -12.32 23.53
C THR A 163 10.71 -13.02 22.37
N PRO A 164 11.12 -14.26 22.02
CA PRO A 164 10.52 -15.03 20.93
C PRO A 164 9.01 -15.21 21.05
N VAL A 165 8.48 -15.33 22.27
CA VAL A 165 7.03 -15.46 22.51
C VAL A 165 6.27 -14.20 22.08
N LEU A 166 6.81 -13.00 22.32
CA LEU A 166 6.16 -11.75 21.88
C LEU A 166 6.23 -11.58 20.37
N VAL A 167 7.35 -12.00 19.76
CA VAL A 167 7.49 -12.05 18.30
C VAL A 167 6.48 -13.05 17.72
N ALA A 168 6.31 -14.23 18.33
CA ALA A 168 5.38 -15.26 17.87
C ALA A 168 3.92 -14.81 17.87
N ILE A 169 3.52 -14.01 18.88
CA ILE A 169 2.18 -13.41 18.96
C ILE A 169 1.94 -12.41 17.82
N LYS A 170 3.00 -11.74 17.36
CA LYS A 170 2.96 -10.67 16.34
C LYS A 170 3.69 -11.06 15.05
N LEU A 171 3.81 -12.35 14.78
CA LEU A 171 4.74 -12.85 13.75
C LEU A 171 4.37 -12.32 12.37
N ASP A 172 3.07 -12.17 12.09
CA ASP A 172 2.55 -11.60 10.85
C ASP A 172 2.93 -10.12 10.69
N GLU A 173 2.76 -9.31 11.74
CA GLU A 173 3.16 -7.91 11.78
C GLU A 173 4.68 -7.74 11.61
N VAL A 174 5.46 -8.59 12.29
CA VAL A 174 6.93 -8.55 12.24
C VAL A 174 7.43 -8.83 10.83
N ILE A 175 6.95 -9.89 10.18
CA ILE A 175 7.34 -10.23 8.81
C ILE A 175 6.88 -9.15 7.84
N LEU A 176 5.67 -8.60 8.01
CA LEU A 176 5.16 -7.53 7.16
C LEU A 176 6.05 -6.28 7.22
N GLU A 177 6.42 -5.85 8.43
CA GLU A 177 7.28 -4.68 8.61
C GLU A 177 8.70 -4.92 8.11
N HIS A 178 9.26 -6.13 8.25
CA HIS A 178 10.51 -6.51 7.60
C HIS A 178 10.43 -6.25 6.10
N ILE A 179 9.44 -6.84 5.43
CA ILE A 179 9.30 -6.76 3.97
C ILE A 179 9.16 -5.30 3.53
N LYS A 180 8.36 -4.50 4.25
CA LYS A 180 8.23 -3.05 3.97
C LYS A 180 9.56 -2.31 4.11
N ILE A 181 10.36 -2.61 5.13
CA ILE A 181 11.67 -1.98 5.31
C ILE A 181 12.60 -2.33 4.14
N GLU A 182 12.62 -3.59 3.71
CA GLU A 182 13.45 -4.00 2.59
C GLU A 182 13.04 -3.36 1.26
N ILE A 183 11.73 -3.27 0.98
CA ILE A 183 11.21 -2.54 -0.20
C ILE A 183 11.65 -1.08 -0.15
N LYS A 184 11.50 -0.39 1.00
CA LYS A 184 11.93 1.00 1.16
C LYS A 184 13.44 1.18 0.95
N ILE A 185 14.26 0.25 1.44
CA ILE A 185 15.71 0.29 1.23
C ILE A 185 16.02 0.14 -0.26
N ARG A 186 15.41 -0.82 -0.95
CA ARG A 186 15.56 -1.03 -2.40
C ARG A 186 15.23 0.25 -3.17
N ASP A 187 14.09 0.86 -2.89
CA ASP A 187 13.61 2.04 -3.61
C ASP A 187 14.43 3.31 -3.27
N SER A 188 15.13 3.33 -2.14
CA SER A 188 16.03 4.44 -1.78
C SER A 188 17.41 4.40 -2.48
N ILE A 189 17.76 3.25 -3.04
CA ILE A 189 19.05 3.01 -3.71
C ILE A 189 18.90 3.03 -5.25
N ALA A 190 17.68 2.86 -5.76
CA ALA A 190 17.32 2.92 -7.18
C ALA A 190 17.16 4.36 -7.69
#